data_AF-A0A3M2AG78-F1
#
_entry.id   AF-A0A3M2AG78-F1
#
_cell.length_a   1.000
_cell.length_b   1.000
_cell.length_c   1.000
_cell.angle_alpha   90.00
_cell.angle_beta   90.00
_cell.angle_gamma   90.00
#
_symmetry.space_group_name_H-M   'P 1'
#
loop_
_entity.id
_entity.type
_entity.pdbx_description
1 polymer ?
#
loop_
_entity_poly.entity_id
_entity_poly.type
_entity_poly.pdbx_seq_one_letter_code
_entity_poly.pdbx_strand_id
1 'polypeptide(L)'
;MHRAHRTLLSCLSFALACGSPGETSVTGRVWLSKTPKGPKDAFSAFALAAGATGPAAGVFHHGSLYAGTYRAVTFRPDGPGRGTLTILQTGDRHTFRYRPCRPSRGYDRCIEVEGDPFGARRYQSRDRWRIPGKAADARALAGAMMRVAEAASPAPDVVEP
;
A
#
# COMPACT_ATOMS: atom_id res chain seq x y z
N MET A 1 -24.29 47.38 -50.70
CA MET A 1 -23.47 47.42 -49.48
C MET A 1 -24.32 46.98 -48.31
N HIS A 2 -24.09 45.81 -47.70
CA HIS A 2 -24.44 45.50 -46.30
C HIS A 2 -23.75 44.16 -45.94
N ARG A 3 -22.73 44.24 -45.09
CA ARG A 3 -22.01 43.09 -44.52
C ARG A 3 -22.82 42.52 -43.35
N ALA A 4 -23.18 41.24 -43.41
CA ALA A 4 -23.69 40.51 -42.26
C ALA A 4 -22.52 40.06 -41.38
N HIS A 5 -22.37 40.65 -40.20
CA HIS A 5 -21.45 40.17 -39.17
C HIS A 5 -22.12 39.03 -38.39
N ARG A 6 -21.70 37.79 -38.66
CA ARG A 6 -21.90 36.64 -37.78
C ARG A 6 -20.71 36.56 -36.83
N THR A 7 -20.87 37.06 -35.61
CA THR A 7 -19.91 36.83 -34.52
C THR A 7 -20.42 35.64 -33.71
N LEU A 8 -19.85 34.47 -33.99
CA LEU A 8 -19.86 33.28 -33.13
C LEU A 8 -18.44 33.16 -32.54
N LEU A 9 -18.33 32.53 -31.37
CA LEU A 9 -17.17 32.32 -30.46
C LEU A 9 -17.26 33.23 -29.23
N SER A 10 -17.13 32.75 -28.00
CA SER A 10 -16.33 31.61 -27.56
C SER A 10 -16.92 31.05 -26.26
N CYS A 11 -17.29 29.77 -26.24
CA CYS A 11 -17.56 29.08 -24.99
C CYS A 11 -16.21 28.85 -24.30
N LEU A 12 -16.00 29.49 -23.14
CA LEU A 12 -14.95 29.11 -22.20
C LEU A 12 -15.24 27.70 -21.68
N SER A 13 -14.67 26.70 -22.33
CA SER A 13 -14.58 25.36 -21.77
C SER A 13 -13.52 25.36 -20.68
N PHE A 14 -13.95 25.55 -19.44
CA PHE A 14 -13.20 25.10 -18.27
C PHE A 14 -13.10 23.58 -18.32
N ALA A 15 -12.08 23.06 -18.99
CA ALA A 15 -11.69 21.67 -18.86
C ALA A 15 -11.10 21.48 -17.46
N LEU A 16 -11.98 21.17 -16.49
CA LEU A 16 -11.61 20.54 -15.23
C LEU A 16 -10.95 19.20 -15.58
N ALA A 17 -9.62 19.21 -15.70
CA ALA A 17 -8.79 18.02 -15.66
C ALA A 17 -8.87 17.41 -14.25
N CYS A 18 -9.97 16.73 -13.96
CA CYS A 18 -10.10 15.91 -12.77
C CYS A 18 -9.62 14.51 -13.15
N GLY A 19 -8.41 14.17 -12.69
CA GLY A 19 -7.69 12.96 -13.06
C GLY A 19 -8.54 11.70 -12.90
N SER A 20 -8.39 10.79 -13.87
CA SER A 20 -8.82 9.40 -13.75
C SER A 20 -8.38 8.83 -12.39
N PRO A 21 -9.19 7.98 -11.72
CA PRO A 21 -8.82 7.37 -10.44
C PRO A 21 -7.47 6.68 -10.60
N GLY A 22 -6.43 7.32 -10.06
CA GLY A 22 -5.05 6.92 -10.27
C GLY A 22 -4.86 5.48 -9.83
N GLU A 23 -4.20 4.71 -10.68
CA GLU A 23 -3.74 3.35 -10.39
C GLU A 23 -3.19 3.28 -8.97
N THR A 24 -3.79 2.44 -8.12
CA THR A 24 -3.33 2.30 -6.73
C THR A 24 -2.02 1.53 -6.75
N SER A 25 -0.91 2.27 -6.75
CA SER A 25 0.42 1.65 -6.62
C SER A 25 0.53 0.94 -5.28
N VAL A 26 0.89 -0.35 -5.33
CA VAL A 26 1.18 -1.17 -4.15
C VAL A 26 2.58 -0.92 -3.60
N THR A 27 3.38 -0.11 -4.28
CA THR A 27 4.76 0.23 -3.89
C THR A 27 4.86 1.57 -3.14
N GLY A 28 6.00 1.81 -2.49
CA GLY A 28 6.36 3.05 -1.78
C GLY A 28 5.62 3.24 -0.45
N ARG A 29 5.04 2.16 0.11
CA ARG A 29 4.11 2.22 1.25
C ARG A 29 4.14 0.94 2.07
N VAL A 30 3.76 1.05 3.34
CA VAL A 30 3.42 -0.12 4.16
C VAL A 30 1.93 -0.40 4.12
N TRP A 31 1.60 -1.67 4.01
CA TRP A 31 0.27 -2.22 3.88
C TRP A 31 0.00 -3.21 5.00
N LEU A 32 -1.17 -3.16 5.63
CA LEU A 32 -1.58 -4.07 6.70
C LEU A 32 -2.90 -4.75 6.38
N SER A 33 -3.03 -6.03 6.70
CA SER A 33 -4.31 -6.74 6.55
C SER A 33 -5.36 -6.25 7.55
N LYS A 34 -4.92 -5.88 8.75
CA LYS A 34 -5.72 -5.21 9.79
C LYS A 34 -4.80 -4.49 10.77
N THR A 35 -5.34 -3.52 11.51
CA THR A 35 -4.65 -2.99 12.69
C THR A 35 -4.73 -4.05 13.79
N PRO A 36 -3.61 -4.55 14.33
CA PRO A 36 -3.65 -5.33 15.56
C PRO A 36 -4.23 -4.47 16.69
N LYS A 37 -5.10 -5.02 17.53
CA LYS A 37 -5.66 -4.36 18.72
C LYS A 37 -4.82 -4.62 19.97
N GLY A 38 -3.92 -5.59 19.92
CA GLY A 38 -2.94 -5.88 20.94
C GLY A 38 -1.72 -6.58 20.35
N PRO A 39 -0.63 -6.72 21.12
CA PRO A 39 0.66 -7.15 20.57
C PRO A 39 0.74 -8.63 20.20
N LYS A 40 -0.22 -9.45 20.67
CA LYS A 40 -0.36 -10.85 20.31
C LYS A 40 -1.24 -11.07 19.07
N ASP A 41 -1.95 -10.05 18.61
CA ASP A 41 -2.87 -10.19 17.49
C ASP A 41 -2.10 -10.48 16.20
N ALA A 42 -2.45 -11.58 15.53
CA ALA A 42 -1.87 -11.92 14.25
C ALA A 42 -2.39 -10.98 13.16
N PHE A 43 -1.49 -10.46 12.32
CA PHE A 43 -1.75 -9.67 11.13
C PHE A 43 -0.74 -10.03 10.04
N SER A 44 -1.01 -9.57 8.82
CA SER A 44 -0.04 -9.60 7.73
C SER A 44 0.32 -8.17 7.38
N ALA A 45 1.57 -7.95 7.03
CA ALA A 45 2.05 -6.67 6.56
C ALA A 45 2.98 -6.84 5.38
N PHE A 46 3.02 -5.85 4.48
CA PHE A 46 4.08 -5.81 3.49
C PHE A 46 4.51 -4.39 3.15
N ALA A 47 5.74 -4.29 2.65
CA ALA A 47 6.34 -3.07 2.14
C ALA A 47 7.09 -3.41 0.85
N LEU A 48 6.78 -2.72 -0.25
CA LEU A 48 7.48 -2.84 -1.53
C LEU A 48 8.04 -1.46 -1.88
N ALA A 49 9.32 -1.32 -2.23
CA ALA A 49 9.85 -0.08 -2.80
C ALA A 49 10.04 -0.23 -4.29
N ALA A 50 9.67 0.83 -5.00
CA ALA A 50 9.92 0.93 -6.42
C ALA A 50 11.41 0.77 -6.72
N GLY A 51 11.74 -0.18 -7.60
CA GLY A 51 13.09 -0.31 -8.14
C GLY A 51 13.40 0.85 -9.08
N ALA A 52 14.65 1.32 -9.09
CA ALA A 52 15.07 2.39 -10.01
C ALA A 52 15.09 1.94 -11.48
N THR A 53 15.50 0.69 -11.72
CA THR A 53 15.74 0.10 -13.04
C THR A 53 15.40 -1.40 -13.08
N GLY A 54 14.68 -1.91 -12.09
CA GLY A 54 14.43 -3.34 -11.92
C GLY A 54 13.19 -3.62 -11.07
N PRO A 55 12.96 -4.90 -10.71
CA PRO A 55 11.85 -5.28 -9.83
C PRO A 55 11.86 -4.47 -8.54
N ALA A 56 10.68 -4.15 -8.04
CA ALA A 56 10.53 -3.62 -6.69
C ALA A 56 11.08 -4.66 -5.70
N ALA A 57 11.83 -4.21 -4.70
CA ALA A 57 12.26 -5.05 -3.58
C ALA A 57 11.32 -4.82 -2.40
N GLY A 58 11.17 -5.81 -1.53
CA GLY A 58 10.31 -5.63 -0.37
C GLY A 58 10.38 -6.76 0.63
N VAL A 59 9.46 -6.67 1.59
CA VAL A 59 9.33 -7.63 2.67
C VAL A 59 7.86 -7.86 3.00
N PHE A 60 7.51 -9.11 3.28
CA PHE A 60 6.25 -9.53 3.87
C PHE A 60 6.48 -10.02 5.29
N HIS A 61 5.55 -9.67 6.18
CA HIS A 61 5.44 -10.19 7.52
C HIS A 61 4.09 -10.89 7.68
N HIS A 62 4.10 -11.98 8.43
CA HIS A 62 2.89 -12.61 8.94
C HIS A 62 3.13 -13.07 10.38
N GLY A 63 2.25 -12.67 11.29
CA GLY A 63 2.36 -13.00 12.71
C GLY A 63 1.88 -11.85 13.58
N SER A 64 2.35 -11.80 14.81
CA SER A 64 2.07 -10.74 15.78
C SER A 64 3.23 -9.74 15.88
N LEU A 65 3.12 -8.79 16.82
CA LEU A 65 4.23 -7.89 17.14
C LEU A 65 5.37 -8.60 17.88
N TYR A 66 5.09 -9.70 18.58
CA TYR A 66 6.09 -10.45 19.34
C TYR A 66 6.76 -11.56 18.54
N ALA A 67 6.04 -12.18 17.60
CA ALA A 67 6.54 -13.32 16.84
C ALA A 67 5.94 -13.33 15.44
N GLY A 68 6.72 -13.72 14.44
CA GLY A 68 6.23 -13.82 13.08
C GLY A 68 7.29 -14.31 12.11
N THR A 69 6.87 -14.50 10.87
CA THR A 69 7.75 -14.85 9.75
C THR A 69 7.96 -13.62 8.89
N TYR A 70 9.19 -13.44 8.41
CA TYR A 70 9.54 -12.44 7.41
C TYR A 70 9.98 -13.11 6.11
N ARG A 71 9.46 -12.64 4.97
CA ARG A 71 9.86 -13.07 3.63
C ARG A 71 10.39 -11.87 2.87
N ALA A 72 11.60 -12.00 2.32
CA ALA A 72 12.16 -11.00 1.44
C ALA A 72 11.62 -11.30 0.04
N VAL A 73 11.14 -10.28 -0.66
CA VAL A 73 10.46 -10.48 -1.93
C VAL A 73 10.99 -9.53 -2.99
N THR A 74 10.87 -9.95 -4.24
CA THR A 74 10.82 -9.01 -5.37
C THR A 74 9.43 -8.99 -5.96
N PHE A 75 9.00 -7.84 -6.46
CA PHE A 75 7.75 -7.64 -7.12
C PHE A 75 7.99 -7.01 -8.49
N ARG A 76 7.47 -7.65 -9.53
CA ARG A 76 7.55 -7.17 -10.91
C ARG A 76 6.13 -6.94 -11.42
N PRO A 77 5.73 -5.70 -11.76
CA PRO A 77 4.44 -5.46 -12.39
C PRO A 77 4.33 -6.21 -13.72
N ASP A 78 3.19 -6.86 -13.95
CA ASP A 78 2.89 -7.59 -15.19
C ASP A 78 1.75 -6.90 -15.98
N GLY A 79 1.36 -5.70 -15.57
CA GLY A 79 0.27 -4.89 -16.11
C GLY A 79 -0.58 -4.27 -14.99
N PRO A 80 -1.63 -3.51 -15.34
CA PRO A 80 -2.48 -2.85 -14.35
C PRO A 80 -3.07 -3.85 -13.35
N GLY A 81 -2.89 -3.59 -12.06
CA GLY A 81 -3.47 -4.41 -10.98
C GLY A 81 -2.92 -5.83 -10.87
N ARG A 82 -1.78 -6.15 -11.50
CA ARG A 82 -1.16 -7.48 -11.42
C ARG A 82 0.36 -7.41 -11.44
N GLY A 83 1.00 -8.37 -10.79
CA GLY A 83 2.42 -8.60 -10.91
C GLY A 83 2.84 -9.95 -10.39
N THR A 84 4.10 -10.28 -10.61
CA THR A 84 4.73 -11.48 -10.09
C THR A 84 5.48 -11.11 -8.83
N LEU A 85 5.16 -11.79 -7.74
CA LEU A 85 5.93 -11.74 -6.51
C LEU A 85 6.84 -12.97 -6.44
N THR A 86 8.13 -12.76 -6.20
CA THR A 86 9.10 -13.85 -5.99
C THR A 86 9.63 -13.79 -4.57
N ILE A 87 9.49 -14.88 -3.82
CA ILE A 87 10.08 -15.03 -2.49
C ILE A 87 11.56 -15.36 -2.66
N LEU A 88 12.43 -14.50 -2.16
CA LEU A 88 13.88 -14.62 -2.39
C LEU A 88 14.49 -15.80 -1.64
N GLN A 89 13.92 -16.19 -0.50
CA GLN A 89 14.45 -17.31 0.29
C GLN A 89 14.23 -18.69 -0.34
N THR A 90 13.15 -18.86 -1.11
CA THR A 90 12.76 -20.17 -1.67
C THR A 90 12.78 -20.19 -3.20
N GLY A 91 12.74 -19.02 -3.84
CA GLY A 91 12.55 -18.89 -5.28
C GLY A 91 11.09 -19.00 -5.73
N ASP A 92 10.15 -19.21 -4.80
CA ASP A 92 8.74 -19.40 -5.13
C ASP A 92 8.14 -18.15 -5.78
N ARG A 93 7.34 -18.37 -6.82
CA ARG A 93 6.70 -17.30 -7.60
C ARG A 93 5.19 -17.35 -7.42
N HIS A 94 4.61 -16.22 -7.09
CA HIS A 94 3.17 -16.04 -6.90
C HIS A 94 2.65 -14.98 -7.86
N THR A 95 1.54 -15.29 -8.54
CA THR A 95 0.79 -14.26 -9.27
C THR A 95 0.03 -13.43 -8.25
N PHE A 96 0.40 -12.16 -8.11
CA PHE A 96 -0.21 -11.21 -7.18
C PHE A 96 -1.13 -10.27 -7.95
N ARG A 97 -2.44 -10.39 -7.73
CA ARG A 97 -3.45 -9.49 -8.32
C ARG A 97 -3.96 -8.57 -7.23
N TYR A 98 -4.20 -7.32 -7.58
CA TYR A 98 -4.72 -6.33 -6.66
C TYR A 98 -5.65 -5.34 -7.33
N ARG A 99 -6.68 -4.92 -6.60
CA ARG A 99 -7.61 -3.88 -7.04
C ARG A 99 -7.94 -2.94 -5.89
N PRO A 100 -8.21 -1.65 -6.16
CA PRO A 100 -8.61 -0.72 -5.11
C PRO A 100 -9.94 -1.16 -4.46
N CYS A 101 -10.07 -0.90 -3.16
CA CYS A 101 -11.31 -1.07 -2.40
C CYS A 101 -11.60 0.17 -1.56
N ARG A 102 -12.77 0.20 -0.90
CA ARG A 102 -13.09 1.27 0.04
C ARG A 102 -12.25 1.14 1.32
N PRO A 103 -11.49 2.17 1.73
CA PRO A 103 -10.77 2.14 3.01
C PRO A 103 -11.71 2.09 4.21
N SER A 104 -11.32 1.32 5.23
CA SER A 104 -11.96 1.36 6.54
C SER A 104 -11.57 2.64 7.29
N ARG A 105 -12.34 2.99 8.33
CA ARG A 105 -12.08 4.19 9.14
C ARG A 105 -10.62 4.21 9.63
N GLY A 106 -9.96 5.37 9.47
CA GLY A 106 -8.57 5.57 9.85
C GLY A 106 -7.55 5.00 8.86
N TYR A 107 -7.96 4.65 7.65
CA TYR A 107 -7.08 4.31 6.54
C TYR A 107 -7.37 5.21 5.34
N ASP A 108 -6.34 5.49 4.57
CA ASP A 108 -6.43 6.37 3.40
C ASP A 108 -6.52 5.56 2.10
N ARG A 109 -6.03 4.31 2.13
CA ARG A 109 -5.95 3.42 0.97
C ARG A 109 -6.31 2.00 1.32
N CYS A 110 -6.85 1.29 0.34
CA CYS A 110 -7.29 -0.08 0.46
C CYS A 110 -7.08 -0.81 -0.86
N ILE A 111 -6.56 -2.02 -0.77
CA ILE A 111 -6.48 -2.98 -1.87
C ILE A 111 -7.09 -4.31 -1.44
N GLU A 112 -7.85 -4.93 -2.33
CA GLU A 112 -8.12 -6.35 -2.28
C GLU A 112 -7.04 -7.06 -3.07
N VAL A 113 -6.64 -8.24 -2.60
CA VAL A 113 -5.55 -9.00 -3.19
C VAL A 113 -5.91 -10.46 -3.39
N GLU A 114 -5.35 -11.05 -4.44
CA GLU A 114 -5.35 -12.48 -4.72
C GLU A 114 -3.90 -12.96 -4.91
N GLY A 115 -3.60 -14.16 -4.45
CA GLY A 115 -2.25 -14.74 -4.53
C GLY A 115 -1.27 -14.22 -3.47
N ASP A 116 -1.78 -13.67 -2.37
CA ASP A 116 -0.98 -13.37 -1.18
C ASP A 116 -0.35 -14.66 -0.60
N PRO A 117 0.97 -14.71 -0.37
CA PRO A 117 1.65 -15.91 0.14
C PRO A 117 1.16 -16.40 1.51
N PHE A 118 0.49 -15.55 2.28
CA PHE A 118 -0.04 -15.84 3.61
C PHE A 118 -1.57 -15.83 3.65
N GLY A 119 -2.24 -15.80 2.50
CA GLY A 119 -3.70 -15.88 2.38
C GLY A 119 -4.46 -14.61 2.80
N ALA A 120 -3.79 -13.48 3.04
CA ALA A 120 -4.50 -12.23 3.28
C ALA A 120 -5.25 -11.79 2.01
N ARG A 121 -6.51 -11.35 2.16
CA ARG A 121 -7.37 -10.96 1.02
C ARG A 121 -7.53 -9.46 0.84
N ARG A 122 -7.11 -8.70 1.82
CA ARG A 122 -7.27 -7.25 1.87
C ARG A 122 -6.10 -6.65 2.62
N TYR A 123 -5.63 -5.51 2.12
CA TYR A 123 -4.62 -4.69 2.78
C TYR A 123 -5.02 -3.24 2.74
N GLN A 124 -4.56 -2.49 3.74
CA GLN A 124 -4.87 -1.08 3.90
C GLN A 124 -3.63 -0.31 4.33
N SER A 125 -3.56 0.96 3.92
CA SER A 125 -2.40 1.80 4.16
C SER A 125 -2.84 3.20 4.61
N ARG A 126 -1.98 3.86 5.39
CA ARG A 126 -2.13 5.26 5.78
C ARG A 126 -1.14 6.11 5.01
N ASP A 127 -1.46 7.38 4.77
CA ASP A 127 -0.56 8.30 4.06
C ASP A 127 0.75 8.53 4.84
N ARG A 128 0.69 8.56 6.16
CA ARG A 128 1.86 8.61 7.05
C ARG A 128 2.75 7.36 7.01
N TRP A 129 2.30 6.28 6.36
CA TRP A 129 3.08 5.04 6.16
C TRP A 129 3.71 4.95 4.77
N ARG A 130 3.80 6.07 4.07
CA ARG A 130 4.63 6.19 2.89
C ARG A 130 6.10 5.94 3.26
N ILE A 131 6.81 5.22 2.41
CA ILE A 131 8.23 4.93 2.54
C ILE A 131 8.97 6.00 1.73
N PRO A 132 9.82 6.83 2.37
CA PRO A 132 10.59 7.84 1.65
C PRO A 132 11.74 7.19 0.86
N GLY A 133 11.99 7.70 -0.34
CA GLY A 133 13.12 7.29 -1.18
C GLY A 133 12.91 5.98 -1.96
N LYS A 134 14.03 5.40 -2.41
CA LYS A 134 14.08 4.17 -3.23
C LYS A 134 14.27 2.88 -2.41
N ALA A 135 14.40 2.98 -1.10
CA ALA A 135 14.69 1.83 -0.24
C ALA A 135 13.43 1.33 0.47
N ALA A 136 13.00 0.11 0.15
CA ALA A 136 12.19 -0.70 1.06
C ALA A 136 13.17 -1.66 1.68
N ASP A 137 13.76 -1.22 2.77
CA ASP A 137 14.56 -2.10 3.59
C ASP A 137 13.68 -2.71 4.70
N ALA A 138 14.17 -3.79 5.30
CA ALA A 138 13.52 -4.40 6.46
C ALA A 138 13.35 -3.38 7.62
N ARG A 139 14.16 -2.31 7.67
CA ARG A 139 14.02 -1.23 8.65
C ARG A 139 12.76 -0.40 8.41
N ALA A 140 12.36 -0.16 7.16
CA ALA A 140 11.12 0.54 6.84
C ALA A 140 9.89 -0.24 7.33
N LEU A 141 9.88 -1.57 7.13
CA LEU A 141 8.82 -2.42 7.69
C LEU A 141 8.92 -2.48 9.21
N ALA A 142 10.10 -2.67 9.79
CA ALA A 142 10.28 -2.67 11.24
C ALA A 142 9.81 -1.35 11.87
N GLY A 143 10.21 -0.20 11.32
CA GLY A 143 9.75 1.11 11.77
C GLY A 143 8.25 1.35 11.52
N ALA A 144 7.65 0.71 10.51
CA ALA A 144 6.20 0.73 10.36
C ALA A 144 5.50 -0.19 11.37
N MET A 145 6.05 -1.37 11.64
CA MET A 145 5.56 -2.27 12.69
C MET A 145 5.66 -1.63 14.07
N MET A 146 6.72 -0.88 14.36
CA MET A 146 6.84 -0.08 15.58
C MET A 146 5.75 1.00 15.65
N ARG A 147 5.50 1.74 14.57
CA ARG A 147 4.40 2.72 14.51
C ARG A 147 3.01 2.09 14.63
N VAL A 148 2.87 0.84 14.18
CA VAL A 148 1.65 0.04 14.37
C VAL A 148 1.54 -0.41 15.82
N ALA A 149 2.65 -0.84 16.43
CA ALA A 149 2.74 -1.19 17.84
C ALA A 149 2.37 -0.02 18.74
N GLU A 150 2.89 1.18 18.46
CA GLU A 150 2.53 2.42 19.15
C GLU A 150 1.03 2.71 19.01
N ALA A 151 0.46 2.53 17.82
CA ALA A 151 -0.97 2.75 17.59
C ALA A 151 -1.87 1.64 18.16
N ALA A 152 -1.32 0.45 18.42
CA ALA A 152 -2.02 -0.71 18.97
C ALA A 152 -1.83 -0.86 20.48
N SER A 153 -0.88 -0.12 21.07
CA SER A 153 -0.66 -0.11 22.50
C SER A 153 -1.80 0.68 23.15
N PRO A 154 -2.58 0.08 24.08
CA PRO A 154 -3.43 0.89 24.94
C PRO A 154 -2.55 1.90 25.68
N ALA A 155 -3.06 3.10 25.94
CA ALA A 155 -2.39 4.03 26.83
C ALA A 155 -2.03 3.29 28.13
N PRO A 156 -0.86 3.53 28.74
CA PRO A 156 -0.57 2.94 30.04
C PRO A 156 -1.73 3.29 30.97
N ASP A 157 -2.32 2.28 31.61
CA ASP A 157 -3.26 2.51 32.70
C ASP A 157 -2.54 3.44 33.68
N VAL A 158 -3.02 4.67 33.79
CA VAL A 158 -2.56 5.58 34.83
C VAL A 158 -2.97 4.93 36.13
N VAL A 159 -2.02 4.25 36.77
CA VAL A 159 -2.15 3.89 38.17
C VAL A 159 -2.06 5.21 38.92
N GLU A 160 -3.22 5.82 39.22
CA GLU A 160 -3.27 6.90 40.19
C GLU A 160 -2.69 6.39 41.52
N PRO A 161 -1.86 7.21 42.19
CA PRO A 161 -1.16 6.82 43.41
C PRO A 161 -2.08 6.50 44.58
#